data_AF-A0A5C3MGT0-F1
#
_entry.id   AF-A0A5C3MGT0-F1
#
_cell.length_a   1.000
_cell.length_b   1.000
_cell.length_c   1.000
_cell.angle_alpha   90.00
_cell.angle_beta   90.00
_cell.angle_gamma   90.00
#
_symmetry.space_group_name_H-M   'P 1'
#
loop_
_entity.id
_entity.type
_entity.pdbx_description
1 polymer ?
#
loop_
_entity_poly.entity_id
_entity_poly.type
_entity_poly.pdbx_seq_one_letter_code
_entity_poly.pdbx_strand_id
1 'polypeptide(L)'
;AFGGPIWRATILVSLLGVAAYKYLPEPADNVYLTRWIALYDAPRDFWLNLNAKHAAQQEQVSDAMILFSDAKMPQVHRYRYPQVFEQASPFINAVGSNIDMSGVVVRGDHT
;
A
#
# COMPACT_ATOMS: atom_id res chain seq x y z
N ALA A 1 11.18 -36.42 -34.80
CA ALA A 1 12.13 -36.22 -35.92
C ALA A 1 12.18 -34.74 -36.33
N PHE A 2 13.36 -34.19 -36.60
CA PHE A 2 13.64 -32.78 -36.95
C PHE A 2 13.26 -32.39 -38.41
N GLY A 3 12.07 -32.80 -38.86
CA GLY A 3 11.56 -32.47 -40.20
C GLY A 3 10.04 -32.58 -40.32
N GLY A 4 9.36 -32.80 -39.20
CA GLY A 4 7.90 -32.89 -39.15
C GLY A 4 7.21 -31.55 -39.36
N PRO A 5 5.88 -31.55 -39.51
CA PRO A 5 5.08 -30.34 -39.74
C PRO A 5 5.33 -29.22 -38.71
N ILE A 6 5.58 -29.59 -37.45
CA ILE A 6 5.87 -28.65 -36.34
C ILE A 6 7.19 -27.89 -36.57
N TRP A 7 8.23 -28.54 -37.11
CA TRP A 7 9.52 -27.89 -37.38
C TRP A 7 9.45 -26.93 -38.57
N ARG A 8 8.57 -27.21 -39.54
CA ARG A 8 8.31 -26.29 -40.66
C ARG A 8 7.53 -25.06 -40.19
N ALA A 9 6.51 -25.26 -39.35
CA ALA A 9 5.74 -24.17 -38.76
C ALA A 9 6.61 -23.25 -37.90
N THR A 10 7.49 -23.80 -37.07
CA THR A 10 8.42 -23.01 -36.24
C THR A 10 9.41 -22.20 -37.07
N ILE A 11 9.96 -22.76 -38.15
CA ILE A 11 10.81 -22.01 -39.09
C ILE A 11 10.03 -20.86 -39.74
N LEU A 12 8.81 -21.11 -40.22
CA LEU A 12 7.98 -20.07 -40.83
C LEU A 12 7.62 -18.95 -39.85
N VAL A 13 7.25 -19.30 -38.62
CA VAL A 13 6.97 -18.32 -37.55
C VAL A 13 8.22 -17.52 -37.20
N SER A 14 9.39 -18.17 -37.12
CA SER A 14 10.65 -17.47 -36.83
C SER A 14 11.03 -16.48 -37.95
N LEU A 15 10.85 -16.86 -39.22
CA LEU A 15 11.10 -15.99 -40.37
C LEU A 15 10.10 -14.83 -40.41
N LEU A 16 8.82 -15.09 -40.14
CA LEU A 16 7.81 -14.05 -40.01
C LEU A 16 8.14 -13.07 -38.88
N GLY A 17 8.63 -13.56 -37.73
CA GLY A 17 9.05 -12.71 -36.62
C GLY A 17 10.22 -11.79 -36.99
N VAL A 18 11.24 -12.31 -37.68
CA VAL A 18 12.39 -11.51 -38.14
C VAL A 18 11.98 -10.50 -39.21
N ALA A 19 11.11 -10.91 -40.14
CA ALA A 19 10.57 -10.00 -41.16
C ALA A 19 9.74 -8.90 -40.52
N ALA A 20 8.88 -9.24 -39.55
CA ALA A 20 8.12 -8.24 -38.80
C ALA A 20 9.06 -7.25 -38.09
N TYR A 21 10.07 -7.73 -37.36
CA TYR A 21 11.01 -6.84 -36.68
C TYR A 21 11.73 -5.86 -37.63
N LYS A 22 12.09 -6.30 -38.83
CA LYS A 22 12.84 -5.47 -39.80
C LYS A 22 11.97 -4.50 -40.60
N TYR A 23 10.72 -4.87 -40.87
CA TYR A 23 9.83 -4.15 -41.79
C TYR A 23 8.63 -3.49 -41.11
N LEU A 24 8.43 -3.68 -39.81
CA LEU A 24 7.46 -2.89 -39.06
C LEU A 24 7.92 -1.42 -39.08
N PRO A 25 7.02 -0.48 -39.46
CA PRO A 25 7.34 0.93 -39.41
C PRO A 25 7.70 1.31 -37.96
N GLU A 26 8.65 2.25 -37.82
CA GLU A 26 8.94 2.83 -36.51
C GLU A 26 7.62 3.31 -35.86
N PRO A 27 7.47 3.18 -34.53
CA PRO A 27 6.30 3.66 -33.82
C PRO A 27 6.23 5.19 -33.95
N ALA A 28 5.70 5.66 -35.06
CA ALA A 28 5.45 7.05 -35.36
C ALA A 28 3.96 7.30 -35.16
N ASP A 29 3.61 8.43 -34.55
CA ASP A 29 2.23 8.79 -34.19
C ASP A 29 1.29 8.90 -35.41
N ASN A 30 1.83 8.87 -36.63
CA ASN A 30 1.08 9.02 -37.88
C ASN A 30 0.81 7.70 -38.63
N VAL A 31 1.02 6.53 -38.01
CA VAL A 31 0.59 5.26 -38.59
C VAL A 31 -0.93 5.16 -38.53
N TYR A 32 -1.57 4.75 -39.63
CA TYR A 32 -3.04 4.66 -39.75
C TYR A 32 -3.67 3.86 -38.61
N LEU A 33 -3.06 2.72 -38.25
CA LEU A 33 -3.54 1.86 -37.17
C LEU A 33 -3.49 2.55 -35.81
N THR A 34 -2.38 3.24 -35.50
CA THR A 34 -2.24 4.02 -34.25
C THR A 34 -3.29 5.11 -34.16
N ARG A 35 -3.53 5.85 -35.25
CA ARG A 35 -4.58 6.87 -35.32
C ARG A 35 -5.98 6.29 -35.15
N TRP A 36 -6.23 5.10 -35.73
CA TRP A 36 -7.52 4.42 -35.61
C TRP A 36 -7.77 3.94 -34.18
N ILE A 37 -6.75 3.38 -33.51
CA ILE A 37 -6.82 3.00 -32.10
C ILE A 37 -7.06 4.23 -31.23
N ALA A 38 -6.30 5.32 -31.47
CA ALA A 38 -6.42 6.57 -30.71
C ALA A 38 -7.79 7.26 -30.87
N LEU A 39 -8.55 6.97 -31.93
CA LEU A 39 -9.91 7.50 -32.11
C LEU A 39 -10.92 6.89 -31.13
N TYR A 40 -10.71 5.63 -30.73
CA TYR A 40 -11.59 4.91 -29.82
C TYR A 40 -11.07 4.90 -28.37
N ASP A 41 -9.82 5.29 -28.17
CA ASP A 41 -9.24 5.42 -26.84
C ASP A 41 -9.67 6.74 -26.18
N ALA A 42 -9.68 6.75 -24.85
CA ALA A 42 -9.95 7.98 -24.10
C ALA A 42 -8.78 8.95 -24.28
N PRO A 43 -9.05 10.27 -24.46
CA PRO A 43 -7.99 11.25 -24.61
C PRO A 43 -7.11 11.26 -23.36
N ARG A 44 -5.80 11.46 -23.54
CA ARG A 44 -4.81 11.49 -22.43
C ARG A 44 -5.25 12.36 -21.25
N ASP A 45 -5.85 13.51 -21.54
CA ASP A 45 -6.25 14.48 -20.52
C ASP A 45 -7.36 13.93 -19.61
N PHE A 46 -8.20 13.01 -20.09
CA PHE A 46 -9.18 12.30 -19.26
C PHE A 46 -8.47 11.50 -18.15
N TRP A 47 -7.46 10.71 -18.52
CA TRP A 47 -6.70 9.89 -17.57
C TRP A 47 -5.88 10.76 -16.62
N LEU A 48 -5.28 11.85 -17.09
CA LEU A 48 -4.55 12.78 -16.24
C LEU A 48 -5.44 13.39 -15.17
N ASN A 49 -6.64 13.86 -15.55
CA ASN A 49 -7.59 14.43 -14.61
C ASN A 49 -8.12 13.38 -13.62
N LEU A 50 -8.39 12.16 -14.09
CA LEU A 50 -8.82 11.05 -13.24
C LEU A 50 -7.76 10.68 -12.21
N ASN A 51 -6.49 10.55 -12.65
CA ASN A 51 -5.38 10.23 -11.77
C ASN A 51 -5.10 11.35 -10.76
N ALA A 52 -5.18 12.62 -11.18
CA ALA A 52 -5.03 13.76 -10.29
C ALA A 52 -6.12 13.76 -9.21
N LYS A 53 -7.37 13.48 -9.59
CA LYS A 53 -8.49 13.36 -8.64
C LYS A 53 -8.25 12.23 -7.64
N HIS A 54 -7.82 11.05 -8.10
CA HIS A 54 -7.55 9.92 -7.21
C HIS A 54 -6.35 10.16 -6.29
N ALA A 55 -5.31 10.85 -6.77
CA ALA A 55 -4.18 11.24 -5.94
C ALA A 55 -4.62 12.12 -4.76
N ALA A 56 -5.45 13.14 -5.02
CA ALA A 56 -5.99 14.01 -3.97
C ALA A 56 -6.93 13.26 -2.99
N GLN A 57 -7.72 12.30 -3.49
CA GLN A 57 -8.55 11.47 -2.62
C GLN A 57 -7.71 10.54 -1.74
N GLN A 58 -6.63 9.99 -2.28
CA GLN A 58 -5.76 9.08 -1.55
C GLN A 58 -5.00 9.79 -0.43
N GLU A 59 -4.62 11.05 -0.64
CA GLU A 59 -4.05 11.92 0.40
C GLU A 59 -5.01 12.05 1.59
N GLN A 60 -6.28 12.39 1.33
CA GLN A 60 -7.30 12.53 2.38
C GLN A 60 -7.53 11.23 3.16
N VAL A 61 -7.55 10.09 2.46
CA VAL A 61 -7.69 8.76 3.10
C VAL A 61 -6.47 8.43 3.95
N SER A 62 -5.27 8.78 3.48
CA SER A 62 -4.02 8.58 4.21
C SER A 62 -4.01 9.38 5.52
N ASP A 63 -4.41 10.65 5.48
CA ASP A 63 -4.46 11.50 6.67
C ASP A 63 -5.45 10.97 7.71
N ALA A 64 -6.64 10.55 7.26
CA ALA A 64 -7.62 9.93 8.13
C ALA A 64 -7.09 8.62 8.75
N MET A 65 -6.40 7.80 7.96
CA MET A 65 -5.81 6.55 8.43
C MET A 65 -4.76 6.80 9.52
N ILE A 66 -3.88 7.80 9.32
CA ILE A 66 -2.88 8.19 10.31
C ILE A 66 -3.57 8.59 11.61
N LEU A 67 -4.58 9.45 11.54
CA LEU A 67 -5.36 9.91 12.70
C LEU A 67 -5.94 8.75 13.51
N PHE A 68 -6.54 7.76 12.84
CA PHE A 68 -7.11 6.60 13.52
C PHE A 68 -6.04 5.62 14.01
N SER A 69 -4.91 5.50 13.31
CA SER A 69 -3.82 4.62 13.71
C SER A 69 -3.05 5.12 14.93
N ASP A 70 -2.91 6.44 15.07
CA ASP A 70 -2.27 7.09 16.21
C ASP A 70 -3.17 7.09 17.44
N ALA A 71 -4.50 7.08 17.25
CA ALA A 71 -5.47 6.96 18.32
C ALA A 71 -5.41 5.57 18.99
N LYS A 72 -4.53 5.42 19.97
CA LYS A 72 -4.48 4.24 20.84
C LYS A 72 -5.40 4.44 22.04
N MET A 73 -6.20 3.42 22.36
CA MET A 73 -6.93 3.40 23.62
C MET A 73 -5.92 3.44 24.78
N PRO A 74 -6.18 4.22 25.86
CA PRO A 74 -5.31 4.22 27.02
C PRO A 74 -5.19 2.78 27.56
N GLN A 75 -3.97 2.39 27.93
CA GLN A 75 -3.74 1.05 28.51
C GLN A 75 -4.37 1.00 29.90
N VAL A 76 -5.39 0.16 30.06
CA VAL A 76 -6.09 -0.03 31.34
C VAL A 76 -5.77 -1.42 31.87
N HIS A 77 -5.15 -1.47 33.05
CA HIS A 77 -4.97 -2.69 33.81
C HIS A 77 -6.06 -2.80 34.88
N ARG A 78 -6.76 -3.94 34.93
CA ARG A 78 -7.80 -4.21 35.92
C ARG A 78 -7.19 -4.91 37.12
N TYR A 79 -7.16 -4.23 38.26
CA TYR A 79 -6.74 -4.80 39.53
C TYR A 79 -7.96 -5.02 40.43
N ARG A 80 -7.99 -6.16 41.13
CA ARG A 80 -9.01 -6.44 42.15
C ARG A 80 -8.88 -5.51 43.35
N TYR A 81 -7.64 -5.12 43.67
CA TYR A 81 -7.31 -4.25 44.80
C TYR A 81 -6.44 -3.10 44.28
N PRO A 82 -6.99 -1.89 44.07
CA PRO A 82 -6.20 -0.74 43.61
C PRO A 82 -5.22 -0.22 44.66
N GLN A 83 -5.38 -0.62 45.93
CA GLN A 83 -4.52 -0.22 47.05
C GLN A 83 -3.06 -0.70 46.90
N VAL A 84 -2.79 -1.66 46.02
CA VAL A 84 -1.44 -2.19 45.79
C VAL A 84 -0.44 -1.13 45.31
N PHE A 85 -0.92 -0.03 44.70
CA PHE A 85 -0.07 1.07 44.24
C PHE A 85 0.53 1.89 45.38
N GLU A 86 -0.15 1.95 46.53
CA GLU A 86 0.24 2.72 47.72
C GLU A 86 1.04 1.87 48.72
N GLN A 87 1.09 0.54 48.55
CA GLN A 87 1.62 -0.41 49.55
C GLN A 87 3.14 -0.64 49.49
N ALA A 88 3.89 0.18 48.75
CA ALA A 88 5.34 0.02 48.66
C ALA A 88 6.04 0.44 49.97
N SER A 89 6.75 -0.49 50.60
CA SER A 89 7.57 -0.18 51.78
C SER A 89 8.85 0.55 51.36
N PRO A 90 9.14 1.76 51.88
CA PRO A 90 10.34 2.53 51.49
C PRO A 90 11.67 1.83 51.77
N PHE A 91 11.69 0.86 52.68
CA PHE A 91 12.92 0.28 53.23
C PHE A 91 13.28 -1.11 52.68
N ILE A 92 12.43 -1.71 51.83
CA ILE A 92 12.64 -3.07 51.30
C ILE A 92 12.83 -3.10 49.78
N ASN A 93 12.77 -1.95 49.12
CA ASN A 93 12.89 -1.86 47.66
C ASN A 93 14.37 -1.81 47.24
N ALA A 94 14.74 -2.63 46.26
CA ALA A 94 16.06 -2.57 45.67
C ALA A 94 16.24 -1.27 44.87
N VAL A 95 17.48 -0.78 44.78
CA VAL A 95 17.78 0.42 44.00
C VAL A 95 17.45 0.15 42.53
N GLY A 96 16.63 1.00 41.91
CA GLY A 96 16.21 0.86 40.51
C GLY A 96 15.06 -0.13 40.26
N SER A 97 14.48 -0.76 41.29
CA SER A 97 13.32 -1.66 41.09
C SER A 97 11.98 -0.93 41.01
N ASN A 98 11.94 0.35 41.38
CA ASN A 98 10.71 1.14 41.41
C ASN A 98 10.51 1.87 40.08
N ILE A 99 9.31 1.78 39.55
CA ILE A 99 8.87 2.49 38.35
C ILE A 99 8.17 3.78 38.79
N ASP A 100 8.29 4.85 38.01
CA ASP A 100 7.53 6.07 38.26
C ASP A 100 6.04 5.82 38.02
N MET A 101 5.23 5.96 39.06
CA MET A 101 3.78 5.74 39.05
C MET A 101 2.99 7.05 39.10
N SER A 102 3.64 8.21 38.98
CA SER A 102 3.00 9.54 39.11
C SER A 102 1.90 9.81 38.09
N GLY A 103 1.94 9.16 36.92
CA GLY A 103 0.91 9.27 35.87
C GLY A 103 -0.25 8.27 35.98
N VAL A 104 -0.25 7.39 36.98
CA VAL A 104 -1.28 6.34 37.12
C VAL A 104 -2.42 6.85 38.00
N VAL A 105 -3.64 6.84 37.45
CA VAL A 105 -4.85 7.24 38.18
C VAL A 105 -5.79 6.04 38.30
N VAL A 106 -6.24 5.76 39.53
CA VAL A 106 -7.26 4.73 39.77
C VAL A 106 -8.60 5.24 39.23
N ARG A 107 -9.16 4.51 38.26
CA ARG A 107 -10.51 4.79 37.79
C ARG A 107 -11.52 4.34 38.85
N GLY A 108 -12.10 5.30 39.57
CA GLY A 108 -13.26 5.06 40.42
C GLY A 108 -14.51 4.84 39.57
N ASP A 109 -15.35 3.86 39.92
CA ASP A 109 -16.73 3.80 39.43
C ASP A 109 -17.51 4.89 40.16
N HIS A 110 -17.46 6.10 39.61
CA HIS A 110 -18.45 7.14 39.90
C HIS A 110 -19.52 7.04 38.81
N THR A 111 -20.74 6.72 39.21
CA THR A 111 -21.96 6.98 38.43
C THR A 111 -22.02 8.44 38.01
#